data_AF-A0A8J2U0X5-F1
#
_entry.id   AF-A0A8J2U0X5-F1
#
_cell.length_a   1.000
_cell.length_b   1.000
_cell.length_c   1.000
_cell.angle_alpha   90.00
_cell.angle_beta   90.00
_cell.angle_gamma   90.00
#
_symmetry.space_group_name_H-M   'P 1'
#
loop_
_entity.id
_entity.type
_entity.pdbx_description
1 polymer ?
#
loop_
_entity_poly.entity_id
_entity_poly.type
_entity_poly.pdbx_seq_one_letter_code
_entity_poly.pdbx_strand_id
1 'polypeptide(L)'
;MPPAGALPPHDPAQSPYTAAPQPHVASQSHATPQPYAAPHPYDDAARAAAGPPPGNPGMAPPAAAPQPYATGPQPYATGPYGQPGAAPQPYASATVPPPPPPEARGYTQFYRTPRNRWWKGLVSIVVVLTVFLVASLILGLIAMLIDAVTGASDPEALMSGEVSMTPLLLLSVNLTVIVTALLTALLHVFLHRQPLGTWHSVTGRFRWRWFGTSALVIVPMFLLYVGVFTFLDPGSSSWSVDGTAIAFLVVVLLTTPFQSAGEEYLFRGVIQRAAGSWASGPTASLILGTAVSAVAFSLMHFAADVWLIVYYLIVGVTMSLLTQVTGGLESSVLMHAVNNTLLFIPAIFLGQMDSGFDRSAGTGGPIMLIPMAVFIVVSAAVAAIAWRKKIARTGLPPATA
;
A
#
# COMPACT_ATOMS: atom_id res chain seq x y z
N MET A 1 -22.02 -48.13 -43.45
CA MET A 1 -21.36 -48.24 -44.77
C MET A 1 -22.13 -47.36 -45.76
N PRO A 2 -21.49 -46.36 -46.39
CA PRO A 2 -22.10 -45.38 -47.31
C PRO A 2 -21.98 -45.81 -48.79
N PRO A 3 -22.49 -45.02 -49.75
CA PRO A 3 -21.68 -44.00 -50.46
C PRO A 3 -22.44 -42.65 -50.63
N ALA A 4 -21.87 -41.44 -50.54
CA ALA A 4 -20.78 -40.72 -51.24
C ALA A 4 -21.27 -39.83 -52.42
N GLY A 5 -20.94 -38.52 -52.35
CA GLY A 5 -21.02 -37.49 -53.43
C GLY A 5 -22.26 -36.58 -53.36
N ALA A 6 -22.23 -35.24 -53.48
CA ALA A 6 -21.23 -34.32 -54.03
C ALA A 6 -21.46 -32.86 -53.53
N LEU A 7 -20.38 -32.07 -53.49
CA LEU A 7 -20.34 -30.61 -53.28
C LEU A 7 -20.57 -29.85 -54.60
N PRO A 8 -21.06 -28.59 -54.59
CA PRO A 8 -20.91 -27.66 -55.69
C PRO A 8 -19.82 -26.58 -55.43
N PRO A 9 -19.36 -25.86 -56.49
CA PRO A 9 -17.95 -25.50 -56.66
C PRO A 9 -17.59 -24.04 -56.33
N HIS A 10 -16.28 -23.82 -56.16
CA HIS A 10 -15.58 -22.53 -56.24
C HIS A 10 -15.59 -21.98 -57.68
N ASP A 11 -15.76 -20.65 -57.81
CA ASP A 11 -15.53 -19.89 -59.04
C ASP A 11 -14.39 -18.86 -58.80
N PRO A 12 -13.36 -18.78 -59.66
CA PRO A 12 -12.23 -17.88 -59.48
C PRO A 12 -12.35 -16.59 -60.32
N ALA A 13 -11.67 -15.55 -59.82
CA ALA A 13 -11.20 -14.36 -60.54
C ALA A 13 -12.24 -13.33 -61.01
N GLN A 14 -12.12 -12.10 -60.47
CA GLN A 14 -11.90 -10.87 -61.24
C GLN A 14 -11.70 -9.65 -60.31
N SER A 15 -10.48 -9.11 -60.26
CA SER A 15 -10.24 -7.66 -60.14
C SER A 15 -10.21 -7.10 -61.57
N PRO A 16 -10.69 -5.87 -61.83
CA PRO A 16 -9.76 -4.72 -61.80
C PRO A 16 -10.41 -3.34 -61.49
N TYR A 17 -9.54 -2.33 -61.38
CA TYR A 17 -9.75 -0.87 -61.41
C TYR A 17 -9.91 -0.09 -60.09
N THR A 18 -8.76 0.40 -59.62
CA THR A 18 -8.41 1.83 -59.41
C THR A 18 -9.53 2.83 -59.07
N ALA A 19 -9.40 3.49 -57.91
CA ALA A 19 -9.32 4.95 -57.80
C ALA A 19 -9.05 5.39 -56.34
N ALA A 20 -7.88 5.97 -56.10
CA ALA A 20 -7.70 7.02 -55.09
C ALA A 20 -7.74 8.35 -55.85
N PRO A 21 -8.46 9.37 -55.33
CA PRO A 21 -7.81 10.50 -54.66
C PRO A 21 -8.67 10.96 -53.45
N GLN A 22 -8.29 11.68 -52.41
CA GLN A 22 -7.21 12.58 -52.01
C GLN A 22 -7.63 13.07 -50.58
N PRO A 23 -6.78 13.80 -49.84
CA PRO A 23 -6.92 14.02 -48.41
C PRO A 23 -7.71 15.29 -48.08
N HIS A 24 -8.55 15.24 -47.05
CA HIS A 24 -9.06 16.46 -46.43
C HIS A 24 -8.02 17.05 -45.48
N VAL A 25 -7.32 18.04 -46.03
CA VAL A 25 -6.60 19.09 -45.31
C VAL A 25 -7.63 20.05 -44.71
N ALA A 26 -7.59 20.23 -43.39
CA ALA A 26 -8.07 21.45 -42.75
C ALA A 26 -6.92 22.03 -41.92
N SER A 27 -6.30 23.05 -42.50
CA SER A 27 -5.27 23.89 -41.92
C SER A 27 -5.88 25.06 -41.15
N GLN A 28 -5.06 25.63 -40.26
CA GLN A 28 -5.16 26.92 -39.55
C GLN A 28 -5.86 26.84 -38.18
N SER A 29 -5.29 27.36 -37.09
CA SER A 29 -4.41 28.53 -36.97
C SER A 29 -3.46 28.44 -35.76
N HIS A 30 -2.24 28.91 -35.96
CA HIS A 30 -1.25 29.22 -34.93
C HIS A 30 -1.76 30.26 -33.91
N ALA A 31 -1.53 29.99 -32.63
CA ALA A 31 -1.38 31.03 -31.60
C ALA A 31 -0.44 30.50 -30.51
N THR A 32 0.83 30.91 -30.58
CA THR A 32 1.78 30.87 -29.46
C THR A 32 1.48 32.03 -28.51
N PRO A 33 1.51 31.77 -27.19
CA PRO A 33 2.13 32.72 -26.28
C PRO A 33 3.35 32.12 -25.56
N GLN A 34 4.32 33.01 -25.36
CA GLN A 34 5.62 32.91 -24.72
C GLN A 34 5.69 32.15 -23.36
N PRO A 35 6.89 31.69 -22.97
CA PRO A 35 7.10 30.75 -21.88
C PRO A 35 7.01 31.42 -20.51
N TYR A 36 6.28 30.80 -19.58
CA TYR A 36 6.32 31.21 -18.18
C TYR A 36 7.62 30.72 -17.54
N ALA A 37 8.42 31.70 -17.11
CA ALA A 37 9.68 31.54 -16.43
C ALA A 37 9.54 30.76 -15.10
N ALA A 38 10.54 29.92 -14.83
CA ALA A 38 10.72 29.23 -13.56
C ALA A 38 11.05 30.23 -12.43
N PRO A 39 10.47 30.08 -11.23
CA PRO A 39 11.00 30.73 -10.04
C PRO A 39 12.14 29.89 -9.42
N HIS A 40 13.33 30.49 -9.37
CA HIS A 40 14.44 30.04 -8.52
C HIS A 40 14.14 30.30 -7.03
N PRO A 41 14.86 29.63 -6.11
CA PRO A 41 14.37 29.32 -4.77
C PRO A 41 15.02 30.17 -3.69
N TYR A 42 14.37 31.21 -3.18
CA TYR A 42 14.65 31.82 -1.87
C TYR A 42 13.42 32.64 -1.50
N ASP A 43 12.72 32.28 -0.43
CA ASP A 43 11.94 33.18 0.46
C ASP A 43 11.03 32.33 1.36
N ASP A 44 11.61 31.76 2.41
CA ASP A 44 10.86 31.30 3.60
C ASP A 44 11.73 31.42 4.87
N ALA A 45 12.48 32.52 4.94
CA ALA A 45 13.22 32.96 6.12
C ALA A 45 12.75 34.36 6.54
N ALA A 46 11.43 34.56 6.67
CA ALA A 46 10.86 35.80 7.17
C ALA A 46 9.54 35.58 7.93
N ARG A 47 9.51 34.60 8.85
CA ARG A 47 8.48 34.50 9.90
C ARG A 47 9.10 34.06 11.22
N ALA A 48 10.09 34.81 11.69
CA ALA A 48 10.61 34.71 13.06
C ALA A 48 11.37 36.00 13.44
N ALA A 49 10.72 37.16 13.36
CA ALA A 49 11.25 38.40 13.95
C ALA A 49 10.12 39.43 14.09
N ALA A 50 9.33 39.31 15.15
CA ALA A 50 8.47 40.40 15.61
C ALA A 50 8.83 40.67 17.07
N GLY A 51 9.78 41.59 17.28
CA GLY A 51 10.02 42.21 18.58
C GLY A 51 8.92 43.24 18.89
N PRO A 52 8.69 43.57 20.17
CA PRO A 52 7.73 44.60 20.55
C PRO A 52 8.21 46.02 20.18
N PRO A 53 7.30 46.99 19.93
CA PRO A 53 7.64 48.32 19.45
C PRO A 53 8.23 49.25 20.55
N PRO A 54 8.90 50.35 20.16
CA PRO A 54 9.70 51.18 21.06
C PRO A 54 8.86 52.19 21.88
N GLY A 55 9.16 52.31 23.17
CA GLY A 55 8.64 53.33 24.09
C GLY A 55 9.75 54.25 24.61
N ASN A 56 9.43 55.54 24.70
CA ASN A 56 10.28 56.72 24.86
C ASN A 56 11.31 56.73 26.04
N PRO A 57 12.37 57.58 25.94
CA PRO A 57 13.45 57.68 26.91
C PRO A 57 13.11 58.64 28.06
N GLY A 58 13.37 58.23 29.31
CA GLY A 58 13.31 59.13 30.46
C GLY A 58 13.30 58.42 31.81
N MET A 59 14.24 58.83 32.66
CA MET A 59 14.38 58.56 34.11
C MET A 59 15.18 57.30 34.53
N ALA A 60 16.34 57.61 35.12
CA ALA A 60 17.25 56.75 35.87
C ALA A 60 16.66 56.34 37.24
N PRO A 61 17.21 55.31 37.91
CA PRO A 61 16.51 54.55 38.96
C PRO A 61 16.69 55.14 40.38
N PRO A 62 15.75 54.93 41.32
CA PRO A 62 16.01 55.09 42.74
C PRO A 62 16.57 53.81 43.37
N ALA A 63 17.55 54.03 44.23
CA ALA A 63 18.30 53.07 45.01
C ALA A 63 17.47 52.29 46.04
N ALA A 64 17.99 51.11 46.40
CA ALA A 64 17.52 50.27 47.48
C ALA A 64 17.51 51.01 48.83
N ALA A 65 16.43 50.87 49.59
CA ALA A 65 16.33 51.32 50.97
C ALA A 65 16.68 50.19 51.97
N PRO A 66 17.27 50.50 53.13
CA PRO A 66 17.83 49.53 54.08
C PRO A 66 16.80 49.08 55.14
N GLN A 67 16.95 47.85 55.65
CA GLN A 67 16.22 47.38 56.84
C GLN A 67 17.17 47.25 58.06
N PRO A 68 16.70 47.53 59.28
CA PRO A 68 17.54 48.02 60.38
C PRO A 68 18.09 46.92 61.29
N TYR A 69 19.20 47.26 61.94
CA TYR A 69 19.76 46.59 63.10
C TYR A 69 18.76 46.53 64.26
N ALA A 70 18.61 45.35 64.87
CA ALA A 70 18.08 45.18 66.20
C ALA A 70 19.10 44.43 67.07
N THR A 71 19.41 45.05 68.21
CA THR A 71 20.49 44.73 69.14
C THR A 71 20.01 43.87 70.33
N GLY A 72 20.72 42.75 70.57
CA GLY A 72 20.97 42.11 71.87
C GLY A 72 19.90 41.14 72.44
N PRO A 73 20.23 40.27 73.43
CA PRO A 73 21.54 39.90 73.98
C PRO A 73 21.86 38.37 73.91
N GLN A 74 23.14 38.01 74.05
CA GLN A 74 23.69 36.68 74.37
C GLN A 74 24.53 36.82 75.66
N PRO A 75 24.97 35.76 76.39
CA PRO A 75 24.56 34.35 76.42
C PRO A 75 24.37 33.81 77.88
N TYR A 76 23.80 32.62 78.04
CA TYR A 76 24.10 31.74 79.18
C TYR A 76 24.60 30.38 78.66
N ALA A 77 25.82 30.04 79.05
CA ALA A 77 26.45 28.72 78.94
C ALA A 77 25.76 27.76 79.96
N THR A 78 25.75 26.43 79.92
CA THR A 78 26.60 25.36 79.38
C THR A 78 25.76 24.06 79.41
N GLY A 79 25.94 23.14 78.45
CA GLY A 79 25.42 21.76 78.53
C GLY A 79 26.34 20.79 77.75
N PRO A 80 26.64 19.58 78.26
CA PRO A 80 27.79 18.80 77.82
C PRO A 80 27.51 17.96 76.56
N TYR A 81 28.49 17.96 75.66
CA TYR A 81 28.82 16.94 74.65
C TYR A 81 27.68 16.05 74.13
N GLY A 82 26.94 16.58 73.15
CA GLY A 82 26.24 15.77 72.14
C GLY A 82 26.99 15.90 70.82
N GLN A 83 27.49 14.77 70.28
CA GLN A 83 28.00 14.68 68.92
C GLN A 83 27.03 15.37 67.93
N PRO A 84 27.49 16.19 66.97
CA PRO A 84 26.62 16.67 65.91
C PRO A 84 26.13 15.46 65.12
N GLY A 85 24.87 15.07 65.33
CA GLY A 85 24.19 14.13 64.46
C GLY A 85 24.29 14.67 63.04
N ALA A 86 24.91 13.91 62.15
CA ALA A 86 25.00 14.27 60.74
C ALA A 86 23.60 14.64 60.26
N ALA A 87 23.45 15.87 59.75
CA ALA A 87 22.21 16.30 59.12
C ALA A 87 21.82 15.23 58.07
N PRO A 88 20.54 14.82 58.01
CA PRO A 88 20.09 13.92 56.95
C PRO A 88 20.49 14.54 55.62
N GLN A 89 21.44 13.91 54.92
CA GLN A 89 21.78 14.29 53.56
C GLN A 89 20.48 14.28 52.78
N PRO A 90 20.05 15.39 52.16
CA PRO A 90 18.87 15.37 51.31
C PRO A 90 19.13 14.31 50.27
N TYR A 91 18.31 13.24 50.29
CA TYR A 91 18.37 12.16 49.33
C TYR A 91 18.46 12.81 47.95
N ALA A 92 19.62 12.70 47.30
CA ALA A 92 19.78 13.19 45.95
C ALA A 92 18.69 12.49 45.14
N SER A 93 17.67 13.25 44.76
CA SER A 93 16.58 12.75 43.94
C SER A 93 17.24 12.10 42.73
N ALA A 94 17.20 10.77 42.66
CA ALA A 94 17.78 10.03 41.55
C ALA A 94 17.13 10.58 40.28
N THR A 95 17.87 11.43 39.56
CA THR A 95 17.41 12.01 38.31
C THR A 95 17.25 10.84 37.37
N VAL A 96 16.01 10.40 37.16
CA VAL A 96 15.70 9.38 36.15
C VAL A 96 16.32 9.89 34.85
N PRO A 97 17.24 9.12 34.23
CA PRO A 97 17.85 9.54 32.98
C PRO A 97 16.75 9.89 31.98
N PRO A 98 16.87 11.00 31.23
CA PRO A 98 15.90 11.31 30.20
C PRO A 98 15.79 10.11 29.25
N PRO A 99 14.57 9.78 28.77
CA PRO A 99 14.39 8.66 27.86
C PRO A 99 15.30 8.84 26.63
N PRO A 100 15.84 7.74 26.07
CA PRO A 100 16.70 7.81 24.90
C PRO A 100 15.96 8.51 23.74
N PRO A 101 16.70 9.26 22.90
CA PRO A 101 16.11 9.97 21.78
C PRO A 101 15.39 8.99 20.83
N PRO A 102 14.28 9.41 20.19
CA PRO A 102 13.57 8.57 19.26
C PRO A 102 14.49 8.15 18.10
N GLU A 103 14.57 6.83 17.86
CA GLU A 103 15.39 6.26 16.79
C GLU A 103 14.62 6.17 15.47
N ALA A 104 15.29 6.44 14.36
CA ALA A 104 14.72 6.24 13.04
C ALA A 104 14.51 4.74 12.78
N ARG A 105 13.29 4.36 12.35
CA ARG A 105 12.90 2.97 12.13
C ARG A 105 12.51 2.72 10.68
N GLY A 106 12.75 1.51 10.22
CA GLY A 106 12.23 1.06 8.93
C GLY A 106 10.72 0.85 8.96
N TYR A 107 10.10 0.79 7.78
CA TYR A 107 8.63 0.71 7.65
C TYR A 107 7.99 -0.42 8.48
N THR A 108 8.56 -1.63 8.47
CA THR A 108 8.06 -2.79 9.24
C THR A 108 8.04 -2.55 10.76
N GLN A 109 8.91 -1.67 11.26
CA GLN A 109 9.06 -1.40 12.69
C GLN A 109 8.28 -0.17 13.17
N PHE A 110 7.51 0.49 12.32
CA PHE A 110 6.83 1.74 12.69
C PHE A 110 5.78 1.57 13.80
N TYR A 111 5.25 0.36 14.04
CA TYR A 111 4.38 0.08 15.20
C TYR A 111 5.14 -0.26 16.47
N ARG A 112 6.47 -0.34 16.44
CA ARG A 112 7.26 -0.51 17.67
C ARG A 112 7.36 0.87 18.33
N THR A 113 6.38 1.24 19.13
CA THR A 113 6.33 2.50 19.89
C THR A 113 6.12 2.21 21.38
N PRO A 114 6.49 3.12 22.29
CA PRO A 114 6.35 2.89 23.72
C PRO A 114 4.92 2.55 24.17
N ARG A 115 3.88 3.08 23.50
CA ARG A 115 2.47 2.76 23.81
C ARG A 115 1.91 1.59 23.01
N ASN A 116 2.64 1.04 22.04
CA ASN A 116 2.19 -0.15 21.35
C ASN A 116 2.45 -1.40 22.19
N ARG A 117 1.46 -2.29 22.25
CA ARG A 117 1.51 -3.54 23.01
C ARG A 117 1.32 -4.69 22.03
N TRP A 118 1.92 -5.84 22.32
CA TRP A 118 1.90 -7.00 21.42
C TRP A 118 0.46 -7.41 21.02
N TRP A 119 -0.48 -7.35 21.97
CA TRP A 119 -1.87 -7.73 21.77
C TRP A 119 -2.58 -6.86 20.73
N LYS A 120 -2.18 -5.59 20.56
CA LYS A 120 -2.76 -4.70 19.53
C LYS A 120 -2.50 -5.25 18.14
N GLY A 121 -1.31 -5.82 17.92
CA GLY A 121 -0.98 -6.47 16.66
C GLY A 121 -1.83 -7.71 16.41
N LEU A 122 -2.05 -8.54 17.45
CA LEU A 122 -2.91 -9.73 17.35
C LEU A 122 -4.36 -9.34 17.04
N VAL A 123 -4.91 -8.34 17.76
CA VAL A 123 -6.25 -7.81 17.50
C VAL A 123 -6.37 -7.28 16.08
N SER A 124 -5.40 -6.51 15.59
CA SER A 124 -5.41 -6.02 14.21
C SER A 124 -5.48 -7.15 13.20
N ILE A 125 -4.65 -8.20 13.35
CA ILE A 125 -4.65 -9.34 12.42
C ILE A 125 -5.99 -10.09 12.47
N VAL A 126 -6.47 -10.44 13.66
CA VAL A 126 -7.72 -11.19 13.81
C VAL A 126 -8.90 -10.39 13.27
N VAL A 127 -9.05 -9.13 13.67
CA VAL A 127 -10.18 -8.27 13.25
C VAL A 127 -10.16 -8.07 11.73
N VAL A 128 -9.00 -7.81 11.13
CA VAL A 128 -8.89 -7.63 9.68
C VAL A 128 -9.29 -8.90 8.94
N LEU A 129 -8.77 -10.06 9.33
CA LEU A 129 -9.09 -11.33 8.67
C LEU A 129 -10.56 -11.70 8.88
N THR A 130 -11.11 -11.54 10.08
CA THR A 130 -12.53 -11.81 10.36
C THR A 130 -13.44 -10.89 9.55
N VAL A 131 -13.18 -9.58 9.52
CA VAL A 131 -14.01 -8.64 8.74
C VAL A 131 -13.90 -8.92 7.25
N PHE A 132 -12.70 -9.23 6.74
CA PHE A 132 -12.55 -9.65 5.35
C PHE A 132 -13.43 -10.87 5.03
N LEU A 133 -13.34 -11.93 5.85
CA LEU A 133 -14.08 -13.18 5.60
C LEU A 133 -15.58 -12.97 5.68
N VAL A 134 -16.06 -12.23 6.68
CA VAL A 134 -17.49 -11.93 6.86
C VAL A 134 -18.00 -11.02 5.74
N ALA A 135 -17.26 -9.98 5.38
CA ALA A 135 -17.64 -9.08 4.28
C ALA A 135 -17.63 -9.81 2.93
N SER A 136 -16.62 -10.66 2.68
CA SER A 136 -16.54 -11.50 1.48
C SER A 136 -17.74 -12.43 1.36
N LEU A 137 -18.09 -13.11 2.45
CA LEU A 137 -19.26 -13.99 2.49
C LEU A 137 -20.55 -13.21 2.22
N ILE A 138 -20.77 -12.10 2.92
CA ILE A 138 -22.02 -11.32 2.79
C ILE A 138 -22.13 -10.70 1.39
N LEU A 139 -21.09 -10.00 0.92
CA LEU A 139 -21.13 -9.31 -0.37
C LEU A 139 -21.13 -10.31 -1.54
N GLY A 140 -20.42 -11.43 -1.42
CA GLY A 140 -20.44 -12.50 -2.40
C GLY A 140 -21.82 -13.15 -2.51
N LEU A 141 -22.47 -13.48 -1.38
CA LEU A 141 -23.84 -14.01 -1.38
C LEU A 141 -24.85 -13.02 -1.97
N ILE A 142 -24.70 -11.72 -1.67
CA ILE A 142 -25.56 -10.67 -2.27
C ILE A 142 -25.35 -10.60 -3.78
N ALA A 143 -24.10 -10.61 -4.25
CA ALA A 143 -23.80 -10.60 -5.68
C ALA A 143 -24.40 -11.81 -6.40
N MET A 144 -24.18 -13.02 -5.88
CA MET A 144 -24.73 -14.26 -6.45
C MET A 144 -26.27 -14.26 -6.44
N LEU A 145 -26.91 -13.76 -5.39
CA LEU A 145 -28.36 -13.63 -5.34
C LEU A 145 -28.87 -12.66 -6.42
N ILE A 146 -28.23 -11.50 -6.58
CA ILE A 146 -28.60 -10.51 -7.60
C ILE A 146 -28.43 -11.13 -8.99
N ASP A 147 -27.29 -11.77 -9.27
CA ASP A 147 -27.03 -12.40 -10.56
C ASP A 147 -28.06 -13.50 -10.88
N ALA A 148 -28.45 -14.30 -9.89
CA ALA A 148 -29.48 -15.32 -10.04
C ALA A 148 -30.86 -14.72 -10.37
N VAL A 149 -31.27 -13.64 -9.69
CA VAL A 149 -32.58 -13.01 -9.96
C VAL A 149 -32.61 -12.18 -11.24
N THR A 150 -31.47 -11.67 -11.71
CA THR A 150 -31.37 -10.95 -12.99
C THR A 150 -31.12 -11.86 -14.19
N GLY A 151 -30.92 -13.16 -13.95
CA GLY A 151 -30.61 -14.15 -14.99
C GLY A 151 -29.18 -14.05 -15.55
N ALA A 152 -28.26 -13.41 -14.82
CA ALA A 152 -26.84 -13.34 -15.16
C ALA A 152 -26.09 -14.62 -14.75
N SER A 153 -26.67 -15.43 -13.86
CA SER A 153 -26.20 -16.76 -13.50
C SER A 153 -27.39 -17.72 -13.41
N ASP A 154 -27.16 -18.98 -13.79
CA ASP A 154 -28.17 -20.03 -13.68
C ASP A 154 -28.34 -20.45 -12.21
N PRO A 155 -29.53 -20.33 -11.61
CA PRO A 155 -29.77 -20.77 -10.24
C PRO A 155 -29.51 -22.25 -10.03
N GLU A 156 -29.75 -23.12 -11.01
CA GLU A 156 -29.51 -24.56 -10.86
C GLU A 156 -28.01 -24.87 -10.77
N ALA A 157 -27.20 -24.23 -11.62
CA ALA A 157 -25.73 -24.31 -11.56
C ALA A 157 -25.17 -23.74 -10.24
N LEU A 158 -25.71 -22.62 -9.76
CA LEU A 158 -25.28 -22.06 -8.48
C LEU A 158 -25.56 -23.03 -7.31
N MET A 159 -26.72 -23.71 -7.34
CA MET A 159 -27.10 -24.69 -6.32
C MET A 159 -26.29 -26.00 -6.39
N SER A 160 -25.71 -26.33 -7.54
CA SER A 160 -24.75 -27.44 -7.69
C SER A 160 -23.32 -27.06 -7.28
N GLY A 161 -23.07 -25.78 -6.98
CA GLY A 161 -21.76 -25.25 -6.59
C GLY A 161 -20.92 -24.73 -7.76
N GLU A 162 -21.47 -24.67 -8.96
CA GLU A 162 -20.83 -24.06 -10.12
C GLU A 162 -21.01 -22.53 -10.05
N VAL A 163 -19.92 -21.83 -9.71
CA VAL A 163 -19.91 -20.37 -9.61
C VAL A 163 -19.05 -19.80 -10.73
N SER A 164 -19.69 -19.19 -11.71
CA SER A 164 -19.00 -18.40 -12.74
C SER A 164 -18.64 -17.01 -12.23
N MET A 165 -17.51 -16.51 -12.67
CA MET A 165 -17.09 -15.14 -12.47
C MET A 165 -17.98 -14.23 -13.32
N THR A 166 -18.76 -13.38 -12.65
CA THR A 166 -19.56 -12.31 -13.28
C THR A 166 -18.95 -10.94 -12.97
N PRO A 167 -19.31 -9.88 -13.71
CA PRO A 167 -18.88 -8.52 -13.37
C PRO A 167 -19.31 -8.09 -11.96
N LEU A 168 -20.50 -8.52 -11.51
CA LEU A 168 -21.01 -8.19 -10.18
C LEU A 168 -20.27 -8.96 -9.08
N LEU A 169 -19.95 -10.24 -9.30
CA LEU A 169 -19.14 -11.02 -8.39
C LEU A 169 -17.73 -10.43 -8.26
N LEU A 170 -17.08 -10.06 -9.38
CA LEU A 170 -15.80 -9.35 -9.36
C LEU A 170 -15.87 -8.02 -8.59
N LEU A 171 -16.94 -7.23 -8.82
CA LEU A 171 -17.15 -5.99 -8.08
C LEU A 171 -17.27 -6.25 -6.57
N SER A 172 -17.99 -7.30 -6.16
CA SER A 172 -18.16 -7.66 -4.76
C SER A 172 -16.83 -8.02 -4.08
N VAL A 173 -15.96 -8.77 -4.77
CA VAL A 173 -14.59 -9.08 -4.32
C VAL A 173 -13.80 -7.78 -4.14
N ASN A 174 -13.81 -6.89 -5.13
CA ASN A 174 -13.08 -5.63 -5.06
C ASN A 174 -13.58 -4.74 -3.91
N LEU A 175 -14.89 -4.62 -3.73
CA LEU A 175 -15.49 -3.83 -2.64
C LEU A 175 -15.19 -4.41 -1.26
N THR A 176 -15.19 -5.73 -1.12
CA THR A 176 -14.80 -6.42 0.13
C THR A 176 -13.43 -5.97 0.61
N VAL A 177 -12.45 -5.97 -0.30
CA VAL A 177 -11.08 -5.54 0.02
C VAL A 177 -11.03 -4.05 0.35
N ILE A 178 -11.69 -3.21 -0.46
CA ILE A 178 -11.69 -1.75 -0.26
C ILE A 178 -12.28 -1.40 1.12
N VAL A 179 -13.41 -1.99 1.49
CA VAL A 179 -14.04 -1.78 2.81
C VAL A 179 -13.13 -2.27 3.94
N THR A 180 -12.50 -3.44 3.77
CA THR A 180 -11.55 -3.97 4.77
C THR A 180 -10.32 -3.06 4.89
N ALA A 181 -9.85 -2.47 3.80
CA ALA A 181 -8.75 -1.51 3.82
C ALA A 181 -9.09 -0.24 4.62
N LEU A 182 -10.33 0.27 4.51
CA LEU A 182 -10.78 1.40 5.33
C LEU A 182 -10.71 1.07 6.83
N LEU A 183 -11.10 -0.14 7.24
CA LEU A 183 -10.93 -0.61 8.62
C LEU A 183 -9.47 -0.64 9.05
N THR A 184 -8.55 -1.06 8.16
CA THR A 184 -7.12 -1.09 8.49
C THR A 184 -6.55 0.32 8.75
N ALA A 185 -7.08 1.36 8.07
CA ALA A 185 -6.76 2.76 8.37
C ALA A 185 -7.24 3.17 9.77
N LEU A 186 -8.44 2.73 10.17
CA LEU A 186 -8.97 2.98 11.53
C LEU A 186 -8.11 2.32 12.59
N LEU A 187 -7.70 1.06 12.38
CA LEU A 187 -6.80 0.35 13.30
C LEU A 187 -5.43 1.05 13.40
N HIS A 188 -4.88 1.49 12.26
CA HIS A 188 -3.63 2.26 12.22
C HIS A 188 -3.71 3.54 13.07
N VAL A 189 -4.78 4.33 12.90
CA VAL A 189 -4.94 5.62 13.59
C VAL A 189 -5.33 5.44 15.05
N PHE A 190 -6.34 4.64 15.35
CA PHE A 190 -6.95 4.59 16.69
C PHE A 190 -6.35 3.54 17.60
N LEU A 191 -6.02 2.35 17.08
CA LEU A 191 -5.44 1.27 17.90
C LEU A 191 -3.93 1.44 18.06
N HIS A 192 -3.23 1.68 16.95
CA HIS A 192 -1.77 1.86 16.92
C HIS A 192 -1.31 3.31 17.13
N ARG A 193 -2.25 4.27 17.23
CA ARG A 193 -1.99 5.68 17.56
C ARG A 193 -0.99 6.34 16.61
N GLN A 194 -1.04 5.96 15.34
CA GLN A 194 -0.18 6.50 14.30
C GLN A 194 -0.92 7.57 13.47
N PRO A 195 -0.25 8.67 13.07
CA PRO A 195 -0.79 9.60 12.11
C PRO A 195 -1.03 8.90 10.77
N LEU A 196 -2.20 9.17 10.16
CA LEU A 196 -2.62 8.55 8.91
C LEU A 196 -1.57 8.62 7.80
N GLY A 197 -0.82 9.73 7.73
CA GLY A 197 0.26 9.88 6.75
C GLY A 197 1.35 8.79 6.83
N THR A 198 1.63 8.25 8.02
CA THR A 198 2.62 7.18 8.23
C THR A 198 2.12 5.80 7.80
N TRP A 199 0.85 5.70 7.41
CA TRP A 199 0.28 4.53 6.77
C TRP A 199 0.80 4.37 5.34
N HIS A 200 1.07 5.49 4.65
CA HIS A 200 1.61 5.47 3.29
C HIS A 200 3.10 5.17 3.26
N SER A 201 3.89 5.90 4.06
CA SER A 201 5.35 5.82 4.06
C SER A 201 5.94 6.31 5.38
N VAL A 202 7.22 6.00 5.59
CA VAL A 202 8.02 6.51 6.72
C VAL A 202 8.17 8.03 6.74
N THR A 203 7.85 8.71 5.64
CA THR A 203 7.89 10.18 5.53
C THR A 203 6.58 10.86 5.94
N GLY A 204 5.56 10.08 6.34
CA GLY A 204 4.28 10.64 6.79
C GLY A 204 3.38 11.14 5.66
N ARG A 205 3.63 10.74 4.41
CA ARG A 205 2.83 11.12 3.23
C ARG A 205 3.00 10.14 2.08
N PHE A 206 2.11 10.21 1.09
CA PHE A 206 2.28 9.52 -0.18
C PHE A 206 3.27 10.27 -1.08
N ARG A 207 4.30 9.59 -1.59
CA ARG A 207 5.38 10.21 -2.37
C ARG A 207 5.10 10.13 -3.88
N TRP A 208 4.24 11.03 -4.38
CA TRP A 208 3.84 11.07 -5.81
C TRP A 208 5.00 11.08 -6.81
N ARG A 209 6.08 11.82 -6.54
CA ARG A 209 7.27 11.83 -7.41
C ARG A 209 7.94 10.45 -7.48
N TRP A 210 7.99 9.72 -6.36
CA TRP A 210 8.52 8.37 -6.31
C TRP A 210 7.59 7.36 -6.97
N PHE A 211 6.28 7.50 -6.75
CA PHE A 211 5.25 6.70 -7.42
C PHE A 211 5.38 6.81 -8.95
N GLY A 212 5.45 8.04 -9.50
CA GLY A 212 5.66 8.26 -10.93
C GLY A 212 6.98 7.69 -11.44
N THR A 213 8.07 7.82 -10.67
CA THR A 213 9.36 7.20 -11.03
C THR A 213 9.26 5.67 -11.07
N SER A 214 8.54 5.07 -10.12
CA SER A 214 8.31 3.62 -10.09
C SER A 214 7.45 3.17 -11.27
N ALA A 215 6.46 3.98 -11.67
CA ALA A 215 5.57 3.70 -12.80
C ALA A 215 6.32 3.62 -14.13
N LEU A 216 7.34 4.45 -14.34
CA LEU A 216 8.19 4.41 -15.53
C LEU A 216 8.95 3.08 -15.71
N VAL A 217 9.01 2.25 -14.68
CA VAL A 217 9.66 0.93 -14.71
C VAL A 217 8.64 -0.19 -14.64
N ILE A 218 7.73 -0.12 -13.68
CA ILE A 218 6.74 -1.17 -13.42
C ILE A 218 5.80 -1.32 -14.63
N VAL A 219 5.22 -0.22 -15.12
CA VAL A 219 4.20 -0.29 -16.19
C VAL A 219 4.76 -0.89 -17.48
N PRO A 220 5.90 -0.42 -18.04
CA PRO A 220 6.44 -1.01 -19.26
C PRO A 220 6.85 -2.48 -19.11
N MET A 221 7.39 -2.87 -17.96
CA MET A 221 7.81 -4.26 -17.73
C MET A 221 6.62 -5.22 -17.65
N PHE A 222 5.54 -4.81 -16.97
CA PHE A 222 4.31 -5.62 -16.92
C PHE A 222 3.55 -5.60 -18.24
N LEU A 223 3.53 -4.49 -18.97
CA LEU A 223 2.99 -4.45 -20.34
C LEU A 223 3.73 -5.41 -21.27
N LEU A 224 5.07 -5.44 -21.19
CA LEU A 224 5.87 -6.39 -21.95
C LEU A 224 5.57 -7.83 -21.55
N TYR A 225 5.56 -8.13 -20.25
CA TYR A 225 5.26 -9.46 -19.74
C TYR A 225 3.88 -9.96 -20.19
N VAL A 226 2.83 -9.17 -19.95
CA VAL A 226 1.46 -9.51 -20.32
C VAL A 226 1.32 -9.58 -21.84
N GLY A 227 1.85 -8.60 -22.57
CA GLY A 227 1.76 -8.55 -24.03
C GLY A 227 2.44 -9.75 -24.70
N VAL A 228 3.62 -10.15 -24.22
CA VAL A 228 4.31 -11.37 -24.71
C VAL A 228 3.51 -12.62 -24.37
N PHE A 229 3.01 -12.74 -23.14
CA PHE A 229 2.26 -13.93 -22.73
C PHE A 229 0.96 -14.08 -23.53
N THR A 230 0.21 -12.99 -23.69
CA THR A 230 -1.01 -12.96 -24.50
C THR A 230 -0.73 -13.22 -25.97
N PHE A 231 0.37 -12.70 -26.53
CA PHE A 231 0.73 -12.93 -27.93
C PHE A 231 1.15 -14.38 -28.21
N LEU A 232 1.75 -15.05 -27.23
CA LEU A 232 2.19 -16.43 -27.35
C LEU A 232 1.11 -17.45 -26.98
N ASP A 233 -0.04 -17.02 -26.43
CA ASP A 233 -1.15 -17.89 -26.09
C ASP A 233 -1.84 -18.41 -27.36
N PRO A 234 -1.76 -19.71 -27.68
CA PRO A 234 -2.43 -20.28 -28.86
C PRO A 234 -3.96 -20.12 -28.80
N GLY A 235 -4.52 -19.90 -27.60
CA GLY A 235 -5.93 -19.63 -27.36
C GLY A 235 -6.36 -18.21 -27.72
N SER A 236 -5.45 -17.28 -28.04
CA SER A 236 -5.76 -15.87 -28.29
C SER A 236 -6.38 -15.57 -29.66
N SER A 237 -6.96 -16.57 -30.33
CA SER A 237 -7.36 -16.50 -31.75
C SER A 237 -8.70 -15.78 -31.99
N SER A 238 -9.53 -15.60 -30.96
CA SER A 238 -10.79 -14.87 -31.05
C SER A 238 -10.97 -13.93 -29.85
N TRP A 239 -10.96 -12.62 -30.12
CA TRP A 239 -11.29 -11.58 -29.15
C TRP A 239 -12.77 -11.22 -29.31
N SER A 240 -13.54 -11.23 -28.22
CA SER A 240 -14.94 -10.82 -28.21
C SER A 240 -15.12 -9.51 -27.45
N VAL A 241 -15.98 -8.62 -27.98
CA VAL A 241 -16.37 -7.37 -27.32
C VAL A 241 -17.89 -7.34 -27.25
N ASP A 242 -18.43 -7.82 -26.13
CA ASP A 242 -19.86 -7.79 -25.83
C ASP A 242 -20.17 -6.94 -24.58
N GLY A 243 -21.45 -6.86 -24.21
CA GLY A 243 -21.87 -6.09 -23.04
C GLY A 243 -21.23 -6.56 -21.73
N THR A 244 -20.99 -7.87 -21.60
CA THR A 244 -20.35 -8.47 -20.42
C THR A 244 -18.87 -8.11 -20.35
N ALA A 245 -18.15 -8.17 -21.47
CA ALA A 245 -16.76 -7.74 -21.58
C ALA A 245 -16.61 -6.25 -21.21
N ILE A 246 -17.52 -5.40 -21.70
CA ILE A 246 -17.54 -3.98 -21.33
C ILE A 246 -17.81 -3.79 -19.83
N ALA A 247 -18.78 -4.53 -19.26
CA ALA A 247 -19.08 -4.47 -17.84
C ALA A 247 -17.88 -4.88 -16.97
N PHE A 248 -17.20 -5.97 -17.32
CA PHE A 248 -15.95 -6.35 -16.66
C PHE A 248 -14.88 -5.28 -16.79
N LEU A 249 -14.67 -4.72 -17.98
CA LEU A 249 -13.66 -3.69 -18.20
C LEU A 249 -13.91 -2.47 -17.32
N VAL A 250 -15.18 -2.04 -17.21
CA VAL A 250 -15.58 -0.94 -16.31
C VAL A 250 -15.25 -1.27 -14.86
N VAL A 251 -15.63 -2.47 -14.39
CA VAL A 251 -15.32 -2.91 -13.02
C VAL A 251 -13.81 -2.95 -12.77
N VAL A 252 -13.05 -3.55 -13.69
CA VAL A 252 -11.59 -3.67 -13.58
C VAL A 252 -10.92 -2.31 -13.53
N LEU A 253 -11.22 -1.42 -14.48
CA LEU A 253 -10.56 -0.11 -14.54
C LEU A 253 -10.94 0.79 -13.35
N LEU A 254 -12.18 0.70 -12.85
CA LEU A 254 -12.65 1.57 -11.77
C LEU A 254 -12.32 1.06 -10.37
N THR A 255 -12.19 -0.26 -10.17
CA THR A 255 -12.14 -0.83 -8.81
C THR A 255 -10.91 -1.71 -8.54
N THR A 256 -10.36 -2.41 -9.54
CA THR A 256 -9.20 -3.30 -9.32
C THR A 256 -7.96 -2.55 -8.81
N PRO A 257 -7.60 -1.35 -9.31
CA PRO A 257 -6.49 -0.58 -8.73
C PRO A 257 -6.68 -0.25 -7.24
N PHE A 258 -7.91 0.05 -6.82
CA PHE A 258 -8.23 0.35 -5.43
C PHE A 258 -8.29 -0.90 -4.56
N GLN A 259 -8.78 -2.02 -5.10
CA GLN A 259 -8.69 -3.34 -4.45
C GLN A 259 -7.23 -3.71 -4.20
N SER A 260 -6.38 -3.62 -5.23
CA SER A 260 -4.95 -3.93 -5.13
C SER A 260 -4.26 -3.02 -4.11
N ALA A 261 -4.59 -1.72 -4.11
CA ALA A 261 -4.12 -0.81 -3.07
C ALA A 261 -4.57 -1.26 -1.68
N GLY A 262 -5.85 -1.62 -1.54
CA GLY A 262 -6.44 -2.10 -0.30
C GLY A 262 -5.72 -3.33 0.27
N GLU A 263 -5.37 -4.30 -0.56
CA GLU A 263 -4.59 -5.46 -0.13
C GLU A 263 -3.21 -5.05 0.38
N GLU A 264 -2.51 -4.14 -0.29
CA GLU A 264 -1.21 -3.68 0.17
C GLU A 264 -1.29 -2.95 1.53
N TYR A 265 -2.32 -2.11 1.73
CA TYR A 265 -2.54 -1.47 3.03
C TYR A 265 -2.92 -2.46 4.13
N LEU A 266 -3.68 -3.49 3.79
CA LEU A 266 -4.09 -4.55 4.72
C LEU A 266 -2.87 -5.38 5.15
N PHE A 267 -2.22 -6.00 4.18
CA PHE A 267 -1.13 -6.95 4.43
C PHE A 267 0.15 -6.23 4.85
N ARG A 268 0.63 -5.24 4.09
CA ARG A 268 1.92 -4.58 4.37
C ARG A 268 1.74 -3.40 5.31
N GLY A 269 0.65 -2.64 5.15
CA GLY A 269 0.34 -1.47 5.97
C GLY A 269 -0.07 -1.80 7.41
N VAL A 270 -0.66 -2.97 7.68
CA VAL A 270 -1.08 -3.38 9.03
C VAL A 270 -0.50 -4.72 9.45
N ILE A 271 -0.75 -5.83 8.75
CA ILE A 271 -0.35 -7.17 9.22
C ILE A 271 1.17 -7.29 9.38
N GLN A 272 1.95 -6.91 8.37
CA GLN A 272 3.42 -6.93 8.40
C GLN A 272 3.97 -6.09 9.54
N ARG A 273 3.43 -4.88 9.75
CA ARG A 273 3.86 -3.96 10.81
C ARG A 273 3.45 -4.44 12.20
N ALA A 274 2.25 -5.03 12.32
CA ALA A 274 1.74 -5.63 13.55
C ALA A 274 2.66 -6.77 14.00
N ALA A 275 2.91 -7.74 13.13
CA ALA A 275 3.79 -8.87 13.42
C ALA A 275 5.25 -8.43 13.60
N GLY A 276 5.74 -7.54 12.75
CA GLY A 276 7.11 -7.01 12.84
C GLY A 276 7.39 -6.26 14.15
N SER A 277 6.36 -5.71 14.80
CA SER A 277 6.49 -5.04 16.10
C SER A 277 6.82 -5.99 17.26
N TRP A 278 6.55 -7.30 17.12
CA TRP A 278 6.78 -8.29 18.18
C TRP A 278 8.26 -8.64 18.35
N ALA A 279 9.05 -8.59 17.28
CA ALA A 279 10.47 -8.92 17.32
C ALA A 279 11.35 -7.71 17.69
N SER A 280 12.44 -7.95 18.40
CA SER A 280 13.50 -6.96 18.68
C SER A 280 14.52 -6.91 17.54
N GLY A 281 14.76 -5.70 17.03
CA GLY A 281 15.79 -5.44 16.02
C GLY A 281 15.27 -5.43 14.56
N PRO A 282 15.92 -4.68 13.65
CA PRO A 282 15.43 -4.48 12.28
C PRO A 282 15.23 -5.76 11.48
N THR A 283 16.20 -6.67 11.52
CA THR A 283 16.18 -7.91 10.73
C THR A 283 15.10 -8.87 11.22
N ALA A 284 15.01 -9.10 12.53
CA ALA A 284 13.99 -9.98 13.10
C ALA A 284 12.58 -9.45 12.88
N SER A 285 12.37 -8.13 13.01
CA SER A 285 11.10 -7.47 12.65
C SER A 285 10.73 -7.67 11.19
N LEU A 286 11.69 -7.53 10.27
CA LEU A 286 11.45 -7.72 8.84
C LEU A 286 11.08 -9.18 8.53
N ILE A 287 11.84 -10.15 9.05
CA ILE A 287 11.60 -11.57 8.82
C ILE A 287 10.22 -11.97 9.34
N LEU A 288 9.92 -11.66 10.61
CA LEU A 288 8.66 -12.03 11.23
C LEU A 288 7.47 -11.34 10.56
N GLY A 289 7.58 -10.03 10.31
CA GLY A 289 6.54 -9.27 9.63
C GLY A 289 6.26 -9.80 8.22
N THR A 290 7.31 -10.07 7.45
CA THR A 290 7.21 -10.60 6.08
C THR A 290 6.62 -12.00 6.09
N ALA A 291 7.07 -12.89 6.97
CA ALA A 291 6.58 -14.26 7.05
C ALA A 291 5.08 -14.28 7.35
N VAL A 292 4.63 -13.56 8.40
CA VAL A 292 3.20 -13.51 8.77
C VAL A 292 2.37 -12.88 7.65
N SER A 293 2.83 -11.77 7.08
CA SER A 293 2.09 -11.09 6.00
C SER A 293 2.00 -11.92 4.73
N ALA A 294 3.10 -12.57 4.30
CA ALA A 294 3.12 -13.35 3.07
C ALA A 294 2.31 -14.65 3.20
N VAL A 295 2.40 -15.33 4.34
CA VAL A 295 1.59 -16.52 4.63
C VAL A 295 0.11 -16.15 4.69
N ALA A 296 -0.25 -15.08 5.40
CA ALA A 296 -1.63 -14.60 5.43
C ALA A 296 -2.13 -14.25 4.02
N PHE A 297 -1.33 -13.52 3.23
CA PHE A 297 -1.66 -13.19 1.84
C PHE A 297 -1.94 -14.44 1.01
N SER A 298 -1.05 -15.44 1.06
CA SER A 298 -1.23 -16.69 0.33
C SER A 298 -2.46 -17.48 0.78
N LEU A 299 -2.73 -17.56 2.08
CA LEU A 299 -3.89 -18.27 2.61
C LEU A 299 -5.21 -17.61 2.18
N MET A 300 -5.24 -16.27 2.16
CA MET A 300 -6.43 -15.50 1.78
C MET A 300 -6.77 -15.60 0.28
N HIS A 301 -5.89 -16.19 -0.53
CA HIS A 301 -6.19 -16.53 -1.93
C HIS A 301 -6.88 -17.88 -2.09
N PHE A 302 -7.00 -18.70 -1.03
CA PHE A 302 -7.72 -19.99 -1.03
C PHE A 302 -7.32 -20.95 -2.16
N ALA A 303 -6.06 -20.91 -2.59
CA ALA A 303 -5.57 -21.83 -3.61
C ALA A 303 -5.37 -23.24 -3.04
N ALA A 304 -5.83 -24.23 -3.79
CA ALA A 304 -5.56 -25.64 -3.54
C ALA A 304 -4.34 -26.15 -4.35
N ASP A 305 -3.95 -25.44 -5.40
CA ASP A 305 -2.78 -25.77 -6.22
C ASP A 305 -1.46 -25.28 -5.59
N VAL A 306 -0.45 -26.16 -5.56
CA VAL A 306 0.85 -25.87 -4.95
C VAL A 306 1.63 -24.77 -5.68
N TRP A 307 1.55 -24.68 -7.02
CA TRP A 307 2.24 -23.64 -7.78
C TRP A 307 1.62 -22.27 -7.53
N LEU A 308 0.29 -22.21 -7.42
CA LEU A 308 -0.42 -20.98 -7.07
C LEU A 308 -0.13 -20.56 -5.63
N ILE A 309 -0.13 -21.49 -4.66
CA ILE A 309 0.25 -21.20 -3.27
C ILE A 309 1.67 -20.61 -3.21
N VAL A 310 2.64 -21.25 -3.86
CA VAL A 310 4.02 -20.74 -3.92
C VAL A 310 4.09 -19.38 -4.61
N TYR A 311 3.31 -19.18 -5.68
CA TYR A 311 3.24 -17.90 -6.37
C TYR A 311 2.78 -16.78 -5.44
N TYR A 312 1.66 -16.98 -4.74
CA TYR A 312 1.15 -15.99 -3.79
C TYR A 312 2.11 -15.73 -2.63
N LEU A 313 2.83 -16.76 -2.13
CA LEU A 313 3.89 -16.57 -1.15
C LEU A 313 5.02 -15.69 -1.68
N ILE A 314 5.49 -15.94 -2.91
CA ILE A 314 6.58 -15.15 -3.52
C ILE A 314 6.14 -13.70 -3.78
N VAL A 315 4.91 -13.47 -4.24
CA VAL A 315 4.33 -12.12 -4.35
C VAL A 315 4.26 -11.47 -2.96
N GLY A 316 3.76 -12.21 -1.98
CA GLY A 316 3.75 -11.87 -0.55
C GLY A 316 5.07 -11.29 -0.06
N VAL A 317 6.13 -12.09 -0.17
CA VAL A 317 7.49 -11.76 0.26
C VAL A 317 8.07 -10.59 -0.53
N THR A 318 8.00 -10.64 -1.86
CA THR A 318 8.58 -9.64 -2.75
C THR A 318 8.07 -8.24 -2.46
N MET A 319 6.75 -8.09 -2.30
CA MET A 319 6.11 -6.82 -2.03
C MET A 319 6.40 -6.29 -0.62
N SER A 320 6.52 -7.20 0.36
CA SER A 320 6.91 -6.85 1.74
C SER A 320 8.34 -6.28 1.79
N LEU A 321 9.26 -6.90 1.05
CA LEU A 321 10.64 -6.43 0.91
C LEU A 321 10.72 -5.13 0.12
N LEU A 322 9.97 -4.99 -0.97
CA LEU A 322 9.92 -3.77 -1.76
C LEU A 322 9.41 -2.58 -0.91
N THR A 323 8.35 -2.80 -0.13
CA THR A 323 7.81 -1.81 0.81
C THR A 323 8.86 -1.40 1.85
N GLN A 324 9.58 -2.37 2.43
CA GLN A 324 10.64 -2.09 3.40
C GLN A 324 11.80 -1.30 2.79
N VAL A 325 12.24 -1.66 1.59
CA VAL A 325 13.37 -1.04 0.90
C VAL A 325 13.05 0.37 0.43
N THR A 326 11.81 0.62 0.02
CA THR A 326 11.36 1.94 -0.42
C THR A 326 10.84 2.79 0.73
N GLY A 327 10.61 2.22 1.91
CA GLY A 327 10.07 2.92 3.08
C GLY A 327 8.59 3.32 2.93
N GLY A 328 7.83 2.67 2.08
CA GLY A 328 6.41 2.98 1.88
C GLY A 328 5.73 2.06 0.87
N LEU A 329 4.41 2.14 0.81
CA LEU A 329 3.56 1.26 0.01
C LEU A 329 3.47 1.66 -1.46
N GLU A 330 4.03 2.80 -1.86
CA GLU A 330 3.75 3.37 -3.19
C GLU A 330 4.14 2.42 -4.34
N SER A 331 5.30 1.77 -4.24
CA SER A 331 5.77 0.86 -5.28
C SER A 331 5.06 -0.50 -5.25
N SER A 332 4.69 -1.02 -4.06
CA SER A 332 3.93 -2.26 -3.97
C SER A 332 2.49 -2.07 -4.45
N VAL A 333 1.81 -0.99 -4.04
CA VAL A 333 0.46 -0.64 -4.54
C VAL A 333 0.45 -0.58 -6.06
N LEU A 334 1.42 0.12 -6.65
CA LEU A 334 1.54 0.25 -8.09
C LEU A 334 1.79 -1.10 -8.77
N MET A 335 2.74 -1.90 -8.26
CA MET A 335 3.07 -3.18 -8.88
C MET A 335 1.90 -4.17 -8.83
N HIS A 336 1.15 -4.18 -7.72
CA HIS A 336 -0.05 -5.00 -7.58
C HIS A 336 -1.16 -4.52 -8.54
N ALA A 337 -1.49 -3.23 -8.50
CA ALA A 337 -2.54 -2.67 -9.33
C ALA A 337 -2.27 -2.88 -10.82
N VAL A 338 -1.02 -2.68 -11.26
CA VAL A 338 -0.61 -2.90 -12.65
C VAL A 338 -0.70 -4.39 -13.00
N ASN A 339 -0.22 -5.29 -12.14
CA ASN A 339 -0.33 -6.72 -12.38
C ASN A 339 -1.78 -7.15 -12.61
N ASN A 340 -2.67 -6.87 -11.66
CA ASN A 340 -4.05 -7.36 -11.72
C ASN A 340 -4.83 -6.69 -12.86
N THR A 341 -4.68 -5.38 -13.03
CA THR A 341 -5.39 -4.65 -14.09
C THR A 341 -4.95 -5.14 -15.47
N LEU A 342 -3.64 -5.26 -15.71
CA LEU A 342 -3.14 -5.67 -17.01
C LEU A 342 -3.40 -7.15 -17.31
N LEU A 343 -3.41 -8.03 -16.30
CA LEU A 343 -3.77 -9.44 -16.51
C LEU A 343 -5.26 -9.62 -16.82
N PHE A 344 -6.15 -8.83 -16.20
CA PHE A 344 -7.58 -8.96 -16.46
C PHE A 344 -8.00 -8.44 -17.84
N ILE A 345 -7.36 -7.41 -18.38
CA ILE A 345 -7.73 -6.85 -19.70
C ILE A 345 -7.78 -7.92 -20.81
N PRO A 346 -6.72 -8.69 -21.10
CA PRO A 346 -6.80 -9.75 -22.10
C PRO A 346 -7.75 -10.87 -21.68
N ALA A 347 -7.79 -11.24 -20.39
CA ALA A 347 -8.69 -12.29 -19.91
C ALA A 347 -10.18 -11.95 -20.17
N ILE A 348 -10.56 -10.68 -20.07
CA ILE A 348 -11.90 -10.19 -20.41
C ILE A 348 -12.24 -10.48 -21.87
N PHE A 349 -11.39 -10.02 -22.78
CA PHE A 349 -11.67 -10.09 -24.22
C PHE A 349 -11.48 -11.50 -24.80
N LEU A 350 -10.76 -12.38 -24.10
CA LEU A 350 -10.61 -13.79 -24.45
C LEU A 350 -11.68 -14.68 -23.80
N GLY A 351 -12.58 -14.13 -22.99
CA GLY A 351 -13.59 -14.91 -22.27
C GLY A 351 -13.00 -15.84 -21.20
N GLN A 352 -11.84 -15.48 -20.64
CA GLN A 352 -11.04 -16.28 -19.71
C GLN A 352 -11.17 -15.83 -18.25
N MET A 353 -12.19 -15.05 -17.90
CA MET A 353 -12.38 -14.53 -16.53
C MET A 353 -12.56 -15.66 -15.50
N ASP A 354 -13.27 -16.74 -15.84
CA ASP A 354 -13.39 -17.91 -14.97
C ASP A 354 -12.04 -18.58 -14.72
N SER A 355 -11.32 -18.92 -15.78
CA SER A 355 -10.00 -19.56 -15.70
C SER A 355 -8.97 -18.70 -14.98
N GLY A 356 -9.05 -17.37 -15.10
CA GLY A 356 -8.17 -16.45 -14.38
C GLY A 356 -8.38 -16.42 -12.86
N PHE A 357 -9.54 -16.91 -12.40
CA PHE A 357 -9.88 -17.05 -10.98
C PHE A 357 -9.94 -18.51 -10.52
N ASP A 358 -9.68 -19.48 -11.39
CA ASP A 358 -9.55 -20.87 -10.96
C ASP A 358 -8.28 -21.04 -10.12
N ARG A 359 -8.46 -21.64 -8.94
CA ARG A 359 -7.40 -21.88 -7.95
C ARG A 359 -7.46 -23.32 -7.43
N SER A 360 -8.22 -24.18 -8.12
CA SER A 360 -8.37 -25.59 -7.80
C SER A 360 -7.08 -26.37 -8.04
N ALA A 361 -6.97 -27.57 -7.47
CA ALA A 361 -5.77 -28.38 -7.60
C ALA A 361 -5.56 -28.79 -9.07
N GLY A 362 -4.36 -28.54 -9.62
CA GLY A 362 -4.02 -28.87 -11.01
C GLY A 362 -4.18 -27.72 -11.99
N THR A 363 -4.71 -26.57 -11.58
CA THR A 363 -4.78 -25.36 -12.42
C THR A 363 -3.39 -24.77 -12.69
N GLY A 364 -2.48 -24.87 -11.71
CA GLY A 364 -1.14 -24.32 -11.81
C GLY A 364 -0.15 -25.25 -12.53
N GLY A 365 1.07 -24.75 -12.69
CA GLY A 365 2.17 -25.54 -13.26
C GLY A 365 3.50 -24.79 -13.23
N PRO A 366 4.58 -25.39 -13.76
CA PRO A 366 5.90 -24.74 -13.85
C PRO A 366 5.88 -23.38 -14.54
N ILE A 367 4.87 -23.11 -15.37
CA ILE A 367 4.64 -21.81 -16.00
C ILE A 367 4.56 -20.65 -14.99
N MET A 368 4.11 -20.93 -13.75
CA MET A 368 4.04 -19.95 -12.67
C MET A 368 5.41 -19.42 -12.22
N LEU A 369 6.52 -20.07 -12.60
CA LEU A 369 7.87 -19.53 -12.38
C LEU A 369 8.09 -18.20 -13.11
N ILE A 370 7.40 -17.98 -14.24
CA ILE A 370 7.53 -16.74 -15.02
C ILE A 370 6.98 -15.53 -14.25
N PRO A 371 5.70 -15.48 -13.82
CA PRO A 371 5.20 -14.36 -13.05
C PRO A 371 5.96 -14.18 -11.71
N MET A 372 6.38 -15.26 -11.06
CA MET A 372 7.26 -15.16 -9.87
C MET A 372 8.55 -14.41 -10.19
N ALA A 373 9.24 -14.78 -11.28
CA ALA A 373 10.47 -14.14 -11.70
C ALA A 373 10.23 -12.67 -12.10
N VAL A 374 9.14 -12.36 -12.79
CA VAL A 374 8.76 -10.98 -13.15
C VAL A 374 8.61 -10.12 -11.90
N PHE A 375 7.86 -10.58 -10.89
CA PHE A 375 7.71 -9.86 -9.62
C PHE A 375 9.07 -9.57 -8.96
N ILE A 376 9.94 -10.57 -8.88
CA ILE A 376 11.27 -10.46 -8.26
C ILE A 376 12.14 -9.47 -9.04
N VAL A 377 12.23 -9.60 -10.36
CA VAL A 377 13.09 -8.78 -11.22
C VAL A 377 12.63 -7.33 -11.24
N VAL A 378 11.33 -7.08 -11.40
CA VAL A 378 10.78 -5.72 -11.38
C VAL A 378 11.02 -5.07 -10.01
N SER A 379 10.80 -5.81 -8.92
CA SER A 379 11.06 -5.31 -7.57
C SER A 379 12.53 -5.00 -7.34
N ALA A 380 13.44 -5.85 -7.81
CA ALA A 380 14.88 -5.61 -7.73
C ALA A 380 15.30 -4.36 -8.52
N ALA A 381 14.74 -4.15 -9.71
CA ALA A 381 14.99 -2.95 -10.51
C ALA A 381 14.51 -1.68 -9.80
N VAL A 382 13.29 -1.68 -9.27
CA VAL A 382 12.75 -0.55 -8.49
C VAL A 382 13.57 -0.31 -7.23
N ALA A 383 13.96 -1.37 -6.51
CA ALA A 383 14.83 -1.27 -5.33
C ALA A 383 16.19 -0.64 -5.68
N ALA A 384 16.83 -1.05 -6.77
CA ALA A 384 18.10 -0.46 -7.22
C ALA A 384 17.97 1.03 -7.53
N ILE A 385 16.86 1.45 -8.15
CA ILE A 385 16.57 2.86 -8.42
C ILE A 385 16.32 3.62 -7.11
N ALA A 386 15.57 3.03 -6.18
CA ALA A 386 15.33 3.61 -4.86
C ALA A 386 16.65 3.84 -4.10
N TRP A 387 17.60 2.92 -4.25
CA TRP A 387 18.93 3.02 -3.67
C TRP A 387 19.75 4.15 -4.30
N ARG A 388 19.80 4.21 -5.64
CA ARG A 388 20.51 5.28 -6.37
C ARG A 388 19.93 6.66 -6.07
N LYS A 389 18.60 6.77 -5.98
CA LYS A 389 17.89 8.02 -5.65
C LYS A 389 17.84 8.33 -4.16
N LYS A 390 18.45 7.50 -3.29
CA LYS A 390 18.48 7.66 -1.83
C LYS A 390 17.09 7.92 -1.24
N ILE A 391 16.09 7.16 -1.71
CA ILE A 391 14.72 7.24 -1.21
C ILE A 391 14.71 6.95 0.30
N ALA A 392 13.98 7.77 1.07
CA ALA A 392 13.86 7.62 2.51
C ALA A 392 13.28 6.26 2.89
N ARG A 393 14.04 5.47 3.65
CA ARG A 393 13.67 4.10 4.09
C ARG A 393 13.33 4.01 5.56
N THR A 394 13.85 4.97 6.33
CA THR A 394 13.61 5.11 7.76
C THR A 394 13.00 6.46 8.05
N GLY A 395 12.25 6.53 9.15
CA GLY A 395 11.66 7.74 9.67
C GLY A 395 11.49 7.64 11.17
N LEU A 396 11.32 8.77 11.84
CA LEU A 396 11.04 8.79 13.27
C LEU A 396 9.58 8.37 13.50
N PRO A 397 9.32 7.28 14.23
CA PRO A 397 7.97 7.01 14.70
C PRO A 397 7.50 8.20 15.55
N PRO A 398 6.27 8.69 15.37
CA PRO A 398 5.75 9.83 16.11
C PRO A 398 5.90 9.64 17.63
N ALA A 399 6.37 10.67 18.34
CA ALA A 399 6.58 10.66 19.79
C ALA A 399 5.27 10.50 20.61
N THR A 400 4.12 10.75 19.98
CA THR A 400 2.78 10.59 20.56
C THR A 400 2.24 9.15 20.47
N ALA A 401 2.98 8.23 19.84
CA ALA A 401 2.56 6.85 19.68
C ALA A 401 3.02 5.90 20.79
#